data_AF-A0A7S3KGV0-F1
#
_entry.id   AF-A0A7S3KGV0-F1
#
_cell.length_a   1.000
_cell.length_b   1.000
_cell.length_c   1.000
_cell.angle_alpha   90.00
_cell.angle_beta   90.00
_cell.angle_gamma   90.00
#
_symmetry.space_group_name_H-M   'P 1'
#
loop_
_entity.id
_entity.type
_entity.pdbx_description
1 polymer ?
#
loop_
_entity_poly.entity_id
_entity_poly.type
_entity_poly.pdbx_seq_one_letter_code
_entity_poly.pdbx_strand_id
1 'polypeptide(L)'
;MIEEEGGKVFKDKQCCLGIDEAGRGPVLGPMVYACCYWPIEFQDANPELFKAYVDSKKTTEKEREGIYKKIAAGRDEGLLNYKYFNLDPNVLSNDQLGNVRNLNEISHDTAIALIEA
;
A
#
# COMPACT_ATOMS: atom_id res chain seq x y z
N MET A 1 -7.38 -10.62 4.29
CA MET A 1 -6.11 -11.38 4.40
C MET A 1 -5.00 -10.45 3.93
N ILE A 2 -3.84 -10.36 4.62
CA ILE A 2 -2.67 -9.70 4.01
C ILE A 2 -2.33 -10.55 2.79
N GLU A 3 -2.22 -9.93 1.63
CA GLU A 3 -1.58 -10.55 0.49
C GLU A 3 -0.10 -10.12 0.53
N GLU A 4 0.77 -11.11 0.74
CA GLU A 4 2.21 -10.92 0.74
C GLU A 4 2.78 -11.42 -0.59
N GLU A 5 3.32 -10.51 -1.40
CA GLU A 5 4.27 -10.91 -2.42
C GLU A 5 5.65 -10.90 -1.75
N GLY A 6 6.21 -12.10 -1.50
CA GLY A 6 7.44 -12.27 -0.73
C GLY A 6 8.55 -11.28 -1.12
N GLY A 7 9.34 -10.85 -0.13
CA GLY A 7 10.40 -9.86 -0.35
C GLY A 7 11.29 -9.66 0.87
N LYS A 8 12.30 -8.80 0.72
CA LYS A 8 13.35 -8.62 1.71
C LYS A 8 12.84 -7.84 2.93
N VAL A 9 13.28 -8.26 4.12
CA VAL A 9 13.10 -7.51 5.38
C VAL A 9 14.40 -6.81 5.73
N PHE A 10 14.32 -5.53 6.09
CA PHE A 10 15.48 -4.67 6.36
C PHE A 10 15.77 -4.54 7.85
N LYS A 11 16.16 -5.65 8.51
CA LYS A 11 16.23 -5.77 9.98
C LYS A 11 17.18 -4.78 10.70
N ASP A 12 18.16 -4.22 9.99
CA ASP A 12 19.21 -3.35 10.57
C ASP A 12 19.33 -1.99 9.87
N LYS A 13 18.30 -1.58 9.11
CA LYS A 13 18.31 -0.31 8.39
C LYS A 13 17.17 0.58 8.85
N GLN A 14 17.42 1.88 8.90
CA GLN A 14 16.32 2.83 9.03
C GLN A 14 15.54 2.84 7.72
N CYS A 15 14.22 2.68 7.83
CA CYS A 15 13.32 2.59 6.69
C CYS A 15 12.31 3.74 6.71
N CYS A 16 11.91 4.15 5.51
CA CYS A 16 10.68 4.89 5.27
C CYS A 16 9.55 3.90 5.00
N LEU A 17 8.33 4.27 5.38
CA LEU A 17 7.10 3.54 5.10
C LEU A 17 6.06 4.55 4.59
N GLY A 18 5.46 4.26 3.44
CA GLY A 18 4.27 4.96 2.94
C GLY A 18 3.07 4.02 2.99
N ILE A 19 1.91 4.54 3.41
CA ILE A 19 0.64 3.81 3.46
C ILE A 19 -0.40 4.63 2.70
N ASP A 20 -1.19 3.98 1.85
CA ASP A 20 -2.28 4.61 1.12
C ASP A 20 -3.44 3.63 0.85
N GLU A 21 -4.59 4.17 0.45
CA GLU A 21 -5.77 3.38 0.12
C GLU A 21 -6.39 3.70 -1.25
N ALA A 22 -7.10 2.71 -1.80
CA ALA A 22 -7.94 2.87 -2.98
C ALA A 22 -9.30 2.19 -2.75
N GLY A 23 -10.37 2.75 -3.34
CA GLY A 23 -11.70 2.13 -3.29
C GLY A 23 -12.56 2.50 -2.07
N ARG A 24 -12.22 3.56 -1.34
CA ARG A 24 -13.01 4.04 -0.19
C ARG A 24 -14.40 4.59 -0.53
N GLY A 25 -14.53 5.27 -1.67
CA GLY A 25 -15.75 5.99 -2.08
C GLY A 25 -16.77 5.20 -2.91
N PRO A 26 -16.37 4.26 -3.79
CA PRO A 26 -17.31 3.43 -4.55
C PRO A 26 -18.24 2.59 -3.67
N VAL A 27 -19.47 2.37 -4.16
CA VAL A 27 -20.45 1.49 -3.51
C VAL A 27 -20.17 0.01 -3.80
N LEU A 28 -19.52 -0.28 -4.93
CA LEU A 28 -19.22 -1.63 -5.38
C LEU A 28 -17.71 -1.82 -5.48
N GLY A 29 -17.27 -3.04 -5.15
CA GLY A 29 -15.87 -3.42 -5.16
C GLY A 29 -15.20 -3.33 -3.78
N PRO A 30 -13.96 -3.83 -3.66
CA PRO A 30 -13.24 -3.81 -2.40
C PRO A 30 -12.64 -2.44 -2.08
N MET A 31 -12.27 -2.26 -0.81
CA MET A 31 -11.34 -1.22 -0.39
C MET A 31 -9.96 -1.86 -0.21
N VAL A 32 -8.94 -1.32 -0.88
CA VAL A 32 -7.57 -1.85 -0.81
C VAL A 32 -6.70 -0.88 -0.03
N TYR A 33 -5.98 -1.38 0.96
CA TYR A 33 -4.93 -0.65 1.68
C TYR A 33 -3.58 -1.24 1.29
N ALA A 34 -2.59 -0.40 1.00
CA ALA A 34 -1.24 -0.85 0.67
C ALA A 34 -0.20 -0.07 1.45
N CYS A 35 0.91 -0.72 1.77
CA CYS A 35 2.10 -0.08 2.26
C CYS A 35 3.31 -0.41 1.38
N CYS A 36 4.21 0.54 1.23
CA CYS A 36 5.51 0.35 0.58
C CYS A 36 6.60 0.85 1.54
N TYR A 37 7.66 0.08 1.70
CA TYR A 37 8.76 0.40 2.60
C TYR A 37 10.12 0.11 1.98
N TRP A 38 11.10 0.94 2.34
CA TRP A 38 12.45 0.91 1.77
C TRP A 38 13.47 1.51 2.74
N PRO A 39 14.75 1.14 2.66
CA PRO A 39 15.82 1.82 3.40
C PRO A 39 15.95 3.29 2.98
N ILE A 40 16.13 4.19 3.94
CA ILE A 40 16.29 5.64 3.65
C ILE A 40 17.45 5.89 2.67
N GLU A 41 18.54 5.15 2.83
CA GLU A 41 19.72 5.20 1.97
C GLU A 41 19.39 4.96 0.48
N PHE A 42 18.42 4.08 0.20
CA PHE A 42 17.98 3.82 -1.17
C PHE A 42 17.24 5.02 -1.77
N GLN A 43 16.43 5.71 -0.97
CA GLN A 43 15.76 6.94 -1.39
C GLN A 43 16.75 8.07 -1.64
N ASP A 44 17.68 8.28 -0.71
CA ASP A 44 18.68 9.34 -0.81
C ASP A 44 19.60 9.15 -2.01
N ALA A 45 19.92 7.90 -2.37
CA ALA A 45 20.69 7.57 -3.56
C ALA A 45 19.90 7.73 -4.87
N ASN A 46 18.57 7.72 -4.83
CA ASN A 46 17.71 7.70 -6.02
C ASN A 46 16.61 8.79 -6.02
N PRO A 47 16.94 10.07 -5.76
CA PRO A 47 15.94 11.12 -5.56
C PRO A 47 15.02 11.32 -6.77
N GLU A 48 15.53 11.19 -8.00
CA GLU A 48 14.73 11.34 -9.22
C GLU A 48 13.76 10.17 -9.45
N LEU A 49 14.12 8.95 -9.03
CA LEU A 49 13.21 7.80 -9.08
C LEU A 49 12.02 8.03 -8.15
N PHE A 50 12.28 8.48 -6.92
CA PHE A 50 11.22 8.77 -5.95
C PHE A 50 10.36 9.97 -6.34
N LYS A 51 10.94 11.00 -6.97
CA LYS A 51 10.15 12.08 -7.59
C LYS A 51 9.25 11.61 -8.72
N ALA A 52 9.60 10.52 -9.40
CA ALA A 52 8.78 9.94 -10.46
C ALA A 52 7.63 9.06 -9.95
N TYR A 53 7.65 8.66 -8.66
CA TYR A 53 6.55 7.96 -8.01
C TYR A 53 5.46 8.95 -7.57
N VAL A 54 4.84 9.59 -8.56
CA VAL A 54 3.75 10.55 -8.33
C VAL A 54 2.42 9.83 -8.42
N ASP A 55 1.65 9.84 -7.34
CA ASP A 55 0.21 9.64 -7.44
C ASP A 55 -0.46 11.00 -7.70
N SER A 56 -0.83 11.23 -8.96
CA SER A 56 -1.64 12.39 -9.29
C SER A 56 -2.96 11.94 -9.88
N LYS A 57 -4.02 12.69 -9.56
CA LYS A 57 -5.36 12.53 -10.15
C LYS A 57 -5.38 12.62 -11.68
N LYS A 58 -4.29 13.06 -12.31
CA LYS A 58 -4.11 13.18 -13.76
C LYS A 58 -3.37 11.99 -14.38
N THR A 59 -2.78 11.10 -13.58
CA THR A 59 -2.11 9.90 -14.10
C THR A 59 -3.11 8.96 -14.76
N THR A 60 -2.73 8.44 -15.91
CA THR A 60 -3.48 7.40 -16.62
C THR A 60 -3.21 6.03 -16.00
N GLU A 61 -4.11 5.07 -16.24
CA GLU A 61 -3.93 3.68 -15.81
C GLU A 61 -2.61 3.09 -16.32
N LYS A 62 -2.27 3.36 -17.58
CA LYS A 62 -1.02 2.91 -18.19
C LYS A 62 0.22 3.49 -17.50
N GLU A 63 0.17 4.73 -17.06
CA GLU A 63 1.28 5.35 -16.32
C GLU A 63 1.42 4.75 -14.92
N ARG A 64 0.30 4.51 -14.22
CA ARG A 64 0.30 3.81 -12.92
C ARG A 64 0.87 2.39 -13.03
N GLU A 65 0.46 1.65 -14.06
CA GLU A 65 1.01 0.33 -14.36
C GLU A 65 2.53 0.39 -14.62
N GLY A 66 3.00 1.43 -15.32
CA GLY A 66 4.42 1.67 -15.53
C GLY A 66 5.19 1.97 -14.24
N ILE A 67 4.59 2.70 -13.30
CA ILE A 67 5.16 2.95 -11.97
C ILE A 67 5.19 1.65 -11.16
N TYR A 68 4.09 0.90 -11.13
CA TYR A 68 3.99 -0.37 -10.42
C TYR A 68 5.08 -1.35 -10.88
N LYS A 69 5.32 -1.49 -12.19
CA LYS A 69 6.40 -2.34 -12.71
C LYS A 69 7.78 -1.97 -12.18
N LYS A 70 8.07 -0.68 -11.98
CA LYS A 70 9.34 -0.23 -11.38
C LYS A 70 9.42 -0.60 -9.90
N ILE A 71 8.31 -0.48 -9.17
CA ILE A 71 8.22 -0.87 -7.76
C ILE A 71 8.42 -2.39 -7.65
N ALA A 72 7.73 -3.19 -8.46
CA ALA A 72 7.87 -4.64 -8.50
C ALA A 72 9.30 -5.07 -8.83
N ALA A 73 9.95 -4.45 -9.84
CA ALA A 73 11.35 -4.71 -10.14
C ALA A 73 12.27 -4.36 -8.96
N GLY A 74 12.06 -3.21 -8.30
CA GLY A 74 12.80 -2.82 -7.10
C GLY A 74 12.60 -3.79 -5.93
N ARG A 75 11.43 -4.41 -5.80
CA ARG A 75 11.18 -5.50 -4.86
C ARG A 75 12.00 -6.73 -5.21
N ASP A 76 11.95 -7.16 -6.47
CA ASP A 76 12.67 -8.35 -6.93
C ASP A 76 14.20 -8.20 -6.79
N GLU A 77 14.71 -6.97 -6.90
CA GLU A 77 16.10 -6.61 -6.63
C GLU A 77 16.43 -6.47 -5.12
N GLY A 78 15.40 -6.53 -4.26
CA GLY A 78 15.54 -6.40 -2.80
C GLY A 78 15.88 -4.98 -2.33
N LEU A 79 15.48 -3.96 -3.08
CA LEU A 79 15.70 -2.53 -2.79
C LEU A 79 14.56 -1.93 -1.95
N LEU A 80 13.35 -2.41 -2.16
CA LEU A 80 12.15 -2.04 -1.42
C LEU A 80 11.27 -3.27 -1.22
N ASN A 81 10.17 -3.13 -0.48
CA ASN A 81 9.12 -4.14 -0.45
C ASN A 81 7.77 -3.48 -0.18
N TYR A 82 6.67 -4.20 -0.44
CA TYR A 82 5.32 -3.72 -0.22
C TYR A 82 4.39 -4.83 0.24
N LYS A 83 3.32 -4.46 0.94
CA LYS A 83 2.25 -5.36 1.37
C LYS A 83 0.92 -4.68 1.12
N TYR A 84 -0.15 -5.47 0.99
CA TYR A 84 -1.49 -4.90 0.88
C TYR A 84 -2.55 -5.78 1.52
N PHE A 85 -3.64 -5.12 1.90
CA PHE A 85 -4.89 -5.74 2.31
C PHE A 85 -5.96 -5.45 1.29
N ASN A 86 -6.60 -6.51 0.84
CA ASN A 86 -7.84 -6.43 0.10
C ASN A 86 -9.02 -6.62 1.08
N LEU A 87 -9.78 -5.56 1.36
CA LEU A 87 -10.96 -5.61 2.21
C LEU A 87 -12.18 -5.92 1.35
N ASP A 88 -12.63 -7.17 1.44
CA ASP A 88 -13.79 -7.66 0.70
C ASP A 88 -15.05 -6.83 1.04
N PRO A 89 -15.87 -6.45 0.04
CA PRO A 89 -17.07 -5.65 0.26
C PRO A 89 -18.07 -6.30 1.21
N ASN A 90 -18.11 -7.64 1.31
CA ASN A 90 -18.97 -8.32 2.27
C ASN A 90 -18.48 -8.13 3.71
N VAL A 91 -17.17 -8.10 3.94
CA VAL A 91 -16.59 -7.82 5.25
C VAL A 91 -16.90 -6.38 5.66
N LEU A 92 -16.68 -5.42 4.75
CA LEU A 92 -17.02 -4.02 5.00
C LEU A 92 -18.52 -3.85 5.32
N SER A 93 -19.38 -4.49 4.53
CA SER A 93 -20.82 -4.44 4.74
C SER A 93 -21.22 -5.03 6.09
N ASN A 94 -20.66 -6.18 6.47
CA ASN A 94 -20.97 -6.85 7.73
C ASN A 94 -20.47 -6.06 8.94
N ASP A 95 -19.28 -5.47 8.88
CA ASP A 95 -18.69 -4.69 9.98
C ASP A 95 -19.42 -3.36 10.19
N GLN A 96 -19.95 -2.76 9.12
CA GLN A 96 -20.74 -1.53 9.19
C GLN A 96 -22.23 -1.78 9.47
N LEU A 97 -22.73 -2.99 9.23
CA LEU A 97 -24.13 -3.35 9.47
C LEU A 97 -24.47 -3.20 10.96
N GLY A 98 -25.54 -2.49 11.26
CA GLY A 98 -25.96 -2.25 12.65
C GLY A 98 -25.06 -1.26 13.42
N ASN A 99 -24.20 -0.50 12.72
CA ASN A 99 -23.28 0.48 13.30
C ASN A 99 -22.29 -0.12 14.32
N VAL A 100 -21.86 -1.37 14.10
CA VAL A 100 -20.87 -2.03 14.97
C VAL A 100 -19.52 -1.32 14.88
N ARG A 101 -19.08 -0.99 13.66
CA ARG A 101 -17.89 -0.20 13.37
C ARG A 101 -18.17 0.79 12.24
N ASN A 102 -17.53 1.95 12.28
CA ASN A 102 -17.55 2.88 11.17
C ASN A 102 -16.31 2.71 10.26
N LEU A 103 -16.38 3.25 9.04
CA LEU A 103 -15.34 3.06 8.04
C LEU A 103 -13.98 3.65 8.46
N ASN A 104 -13.96 4.72 9.27
CA ASN A 104 -12.69 5.28 9.76
C ASN A 104 -12.00 4.30 10.72
N GLU A 105 -12.76 3.63 11.59
CA GLU A 105 -12.19 2.63 12.50
C GLU A 105 -11.62 1.44 11.74
N ILE A 106 -12.32 0.97 10.70
CA ILE A 106 -11.82 -0.11 9.82
C ILE A 106 -10.55 0.34 9.10
N SER A 107 -10.53 1.57 8.56
CA SER A 107 -9.36 2.17 7.91
C SER A 107 -8.15 2.25 8.84
N HIS A 108 -8.32 2.74 10.07
CA HIS A 108 -7.24 2.89 11.03
C HIS A 108 -6.67 1.54 11.46
N ASP A 109 -7.52 0.57 11.79
CA ASP A 109 -7.07 -0.77 12.18
C ASP A 109 -6.33 -1.47 11.03
N THR A 110 -6.81 -1.29 9.79
CA THR A 110 -6.14 -1.86 8.61
C THR A 110 -4.76 -1.25 8.40
N ALA A 111 -4.62 0.06 8.58
CA ALA A 111 -3.33 0.74 8.49
C ALA A 111 -2.36 0.29 9.59
N ILE A 112 -2.84 0.11 10.83
CA ILE A 112 -2.04 -0.43 11.94
C ILE A 112 -1.58 -1.86 11.62
N ALA A 113 -2.50 -2.70 11.15
CA ALA A 113 -2.18 -4.08 10.78
C ALA A 113 -1.12 -4.17 9.67
N LEU A 114 -1.06 -3.22 8.72
CA LEU A 114 0.00 -3.15 7.72
C LEU A 114 1.37 -2.77 8.30
N ILE A 115 1.40 -2.04 9.40
CA ILE A 115 2.64 -1.66 10.10
C ILE A 115 3.19 -2.85 10.90
N GLU A 116 2.30 -3.65 11.49
CA GLU A 116 2.66 -4.77 12.35
C GLU A 116 3.03 -6.05 11.58
N ALA A 117 2.50 -6.22 10.36
CA ALA A 117 2.71 -7.40 9.52
C ALA A 117 4.13 -7.47 8.93
#